data_AF-A0A934H473-F1
#
_entry.id   AF-A0A934H473-F1
#
_cell.length_a   1.000
_cell.length_b   1.000
_cell.length_c   1.000
_cell.angle_alpha   90.00
_cell.angle_beta   90.00
_cell.angle_gamma   90.00
#
_symmetry.space_group_name_H-M   'P 1'
#
loop_
_entity.id
_entity.type
_entity.pdbx_description
1 polymer ?
#
loop_
_entity_poly.entity_id
_entity_poly.type
_entity_poly.pdbx_seq_one_letter_code
_entity_poly.pdbx_strand_id
1 'polypeptide(L)'
;METREFIEHLTDYAAKYKIWWCEPFEKFREQYKHKGYSRHEMEQYRKALNEFRESLRRENDLLGEIHQFLDQNYRVYIDATSEERIEIRKIVNESEYPALKGGKFHFLEDLLFNYTNDWALKNLKETGDKIWLVRGLVSISMENCGIDYRDTITQITYLYIAAQEKGIDPEIEFQTVAQVSSDEKTRGGCDSLSHMMATTRNLAYYRERTKSFSKK
;
A
#
# COMPACT_ATOMS: atom_id res chain seq x y z
N MET A 1 21.90 4.23 -3.76
CA MET A 1 21.23 3.61 -4.91
C MET A 1 20.64 4.74 -5.71
N GLU A 2 20.98 4.79 -6.99
CA GLU A 2 20.48 5.83 -7.89
C GLU A 2 19.02 5.55 -8.27
N THR A 3 18.26 6.58 -8.70
CA THR A 3 16.85 6.41 -9.09
C THR A 3 16.68 5.40 -10.20
N ARG A 4 17.62 5.33 -11.14
CA ARG A 4 17.58 4.37 -12.24
C ARG A 4 17.68 2.92 -11.75
N GLU A 5 18.59 2.65 -10.82
CA GLU A 5 18.74 1.34 -10.20
C GLU A 5 17.47 0.96 -9.43
N PHE A 6 16.87 1.92 -8.72
CA PHE A 6 15.58 1.72 -8.02
C PHE A 6 14.47 1.28 -8.98
N ILE A 7 14.34 1.96 -10.12
CA ILE A 7 13.34 1.66 -11.16
C ILE A 7 13.55 0.25 -11.74
N GLU A 8 14.80 -0.12 -11.99
CA GLU A 8 15.16 -1.45 -12.52
C GLU A 8 14.82 -2.56 -11.51
N HIS A 9 15.18 -2.37 -10.24
CA HIS A 9 14.81 -3.29 -9.17
C HIS A 9 13.29 -3.38 -8.97
N LEU A 10 12.58 -2.26 -8.98
CA LEU A 10 11.12 -2.25 -8.85
C LEU A 10 10.46 -3.00 -10.01
N THR A 11 10.96 -2.84 -11.23
CA THR A 11 10.50 -3.56 -12.43
C THR A 11 10.74 -5.07 -12.31
N ASP A 12 11.92 -5.49 -11.86
CA ASP A 12 12.24 -6.90 -11.63
C ASP A 12 11.35 -7.50 -10.53
N TYR A 13 11.15 -6.78 -9.42
CA TYR A 13 10.23 -7.20 -8.37
C TYR A 13 8.78 -7.31 -8.86
N ALA A 14 8.32 -6.39 -9.72
CA ALA A 14 7.01 -6.48 -10.35
C ALA A 14 6.84 -7.80 -11.11
N ALA A 15 7.84 -8.15 -11.94
CA ALA A 15 7.84 -9.38 -12.73
C ALA A 15 7.89 -10.64 -11.84
N LYS A 16 8.76 -10.64 -10.82
CA LYS A 16 8.86 -11.75 -9.87
C LYS A 16 7.59 -11.93 -9.06
N TYR A 17 7.02 -10.84 -8.53
CA TYR A 17 5.80 -10.88 -7.72
C TYR A 17 4.61 -11.41 -8.51
N LYS A 18 4.51 -11.04 -9.79
CA LYS A 18 3.54 -11.61 -10.72
C LYS A 18 3.62 -13.14 -10.76
N ILE A 19 4.79 -13.70 -10.98
CA ILE A 19 4.97 -15.16 -11.10
C ILE A 19 4.79 -15.85 -9.74
N TRP A 20 5.36 -15.28 -8.68
CA TRP A 20 5.42 -15.91 -7.35
C TRP A 20 4.08 -15.84 -6.60
N TRP A 21 3.39 -14.70 -6.64
CA TRP A 21 2.14 -14.51 -5.90
C TRP A 21 0.91 -14.66 -6.79
N CYS A 22 0.90 -13.96 -7.92
CA CYS A 22 -0.32 -13.65 -8.62
C CYS A 22 -0.88 -14.86 -9.36
N GLU A 23 -0.02 -15.57 -10.10
CA GLU A 23 -0.45 -16.78 -10.80
C GLU A 23 -0.86 -17.91 -9.84
N PRO A 24 -0.10 -18.21 -8.76
CA PRO A 24 -0.53 -19.19 -7.78
C PRO A 24 -1.81 -18.79 -7.06
N PHE A 25 -1.98 -17.51 -6.73
CA PHE A 25 -3.18 -17.02 -6.04
C PHE A 25 -4.43 -17.15 -6.92
N GLU A 26 -4.34 -16.86 -8.21
CA GLU A 26 -5.46 -17.08 -9.14
C GLU A 26 -5.83 -18.57 -9.24
N LYS A 27 -4.84 -19.47 -9.33
CA LYS A 27 -5.08 -20.91 -9.29
C LYS A 27 -5.75 -21.34 -7.98
N PHE A 28 -5.31 -20.80 -6.85
CA PHE A 28 -5.94 -21.01 -5.55
C PHE A 28 -7.40 -20.56 -5.56
N ARG A 29 -7.69 -19.34 -6.05
CA ARG A 29 -9.06 -18.79 -6.07
C ARG A 29 -10.02 -19.62 -6.91
N GLU A 30 -9.59 -20.15 -8.06
CA GLU A 30 -10.45 -21.00 -8.89
C GLU A 30 -10.92 -22.26 -8.14
N GLN A 31 -10.11 -22.83 -7.23
CA GLN A 31 -10.48 -24.00 -6.44
C GLN A 31 -11.63 -23.73 -5.44
N TYR A 32 -11.84 -22.47 -5.06
CA TYR A 32 -12.85 -22.07 -4.07
C TYR A 32 -14.08 -21.39 -4.69
N LYS A 33 -14.12 -21.27 -6.02
CA LYS A 33 -15.15 -20.52 -6.75
C LYS A 33 -16.58 -21.07 -6.63
N HIS A 34 -16.72 -22.35 -6.34
CA HIS A 34 -18.02 -23.05 -6.32
C HIS A 34 -18.58 -23.27 -4.91
N LYS A 35 -17.94 -22.73 -3.88
CA LYS A 35 -18.44 -22.84 -2.50
C LYS A 35 -19.42 -21.69 -2.24
N GLY A 36 -20.49 -21.97 -1.52
CA GLY A 36 -21.46 -20.94 -1.13
C GLY A 36 -20.80 -19.84 -0.30
N TYR A 37 -21.49 -18.70 -0.19
CA TYR A 37 -21.05 -17.58 0.64
C TYR A 37 -21.59 -17.68 2.07
N SER A 38 -21.78 -18.89 2.61
CA SER A 38 -22.13 -18.99 4.02
C SER A 38 -20.98 -18.48 4.90
N ARG A 39 -21.31 -18.00 6.11
CA ARG A 39 -20.30 -17.54 7.07
C ARG A 39 -19.22 -18.61 7.33
N HIS A 40 -19.63 -19.87 7.42
CA HIS A 40 -18.72 -20.99 7.64
C HIS A 40 -17.77 -21.21 6.45
N GLU A 41 -18.28 -21.17 5.22
CA GLU A 41 -17.47 -21.30 4.01
C GLU A 41 -16.47 -20.13 3.87
N MET A 42 -16.87 -18.91 4.25
CA MET A 42 -15.97 -17.75 4.28
C MET A 42 -14.86 -17.88 5.31
N GLU A 43 -15.14 -18.48 6.47
CA GLU A 43 -14.12 -18.76 7.49
C GLU A 43 -13.13 -19.83 7.01
N GLN A 44 -13.64 -20.91 6.39
CA GLN A 44 -12.79 -21.93 5.77
C GLN A 44 -11.92 -21.34 4.66
N TYR A 45 -12.48 -20.49 3.80
CA TYR A 45 -11.74 -19.80 2.74
C TYR A 45 -10.62 -18.92 3.32
N ARG A 46 -10.91 -18.12 4.36
CA ARG A 46 -9.89 -17.29 5.02
C ARG A 46 -8.77 -18.13 5.62
N LYS A 47 -9.11 -19.23 6.28
CA LYS A 47 -8.12 -20.16 6.84
C LYS A 47 -7.23 -20.74 5.73
N ALA A 48 -7.83 -21.26 4.67
CA ALA A 48 -7.10 -21.82 3.53
C ALA A 48 -6.23 -20.77 2.82
N LEU A 49 -6.73 -19.54 2.69
CA LEU A 49 -5.97 -18.43 2.14
C LEU A 49 -4.74 -18.15 3.00
N ASN A 50 -4.89 -18.05 4.32
CA ASN A 50 -3.75 -17.84 5.20
C ASN A 50 -2.73 -18.98 5.10
N GLU A 51 -3.18 -20.24 5.11
CA GLU A 51 -2.29 -21.40 4.94
C GLU A 51 -1.52 -21.37 3.60
N PHE A 52 -2.20 -20.99 2.51
CA PHE A 52 -1.60 -20.80 1.19
C PHE A 52 -0.55 -19.67 1.18
N ARG A 53 -0.85 -18.54 1.83
CA ARG A 53 0.10 -17.42 1.96
C ARG A 53 1.37 -17.84 2.71
N GLU A 54 1.19 -18.56 3.81
CA GLU A 54 2.29 -19.07 4.63
C GLU A 54 3.09 -20.17 3.92
N SER A 55 2.47 -20.99 3.05
CA SER A 55 3.24 -21.93 2.23
C SER A 55 4.11 -21.21 1.20
N LEU A 56 3.58 -20.21 0.49
CA LEU A 56 4.36 -19.44 -0.48
C LEU A 56 5.57 -18.75 0.17
N ARG A 57 5.36 -18.12 1.33
CA ARG A 57 6.44 -17.43 2.07
C ARG A 57 7.53 -18.38 2.55
N ARG A 58 7.18 -19.60 2.97
CA ARG A 58 8.15 -20.61 3.41
C ARG A 58 9.06 -21.10 2.28
N GLU A 59 8.55 -21.16 1.05
CA GLU A 59 9.33 -21.57 -0.11
C GLU A 59 10.27 -20.46 -0.57
N ASN A 60 9.78 -19.22 -0.60
CA ASN A 60 10.56 -18.03 -0.94
C ASN A 60 9.86 -16.78 -0.37
N ASP A 61 10.48 -16.05 0.55
CA ASP A 61 9.88 -14.86 1.15
C ASP A 61 10.14 -13.59 0.32
N LEU A 62 9.66 -13.61 -0.94
CA LEU A 62 9.79 -12.48 -1.85
C LEU A 62 9.13 -11.21 -1.29
N LEU A 63 8.04 -11.35 -0.51
CA LEU A 63 7.41 -10.21 0.15
C LEU A 63 8.36 -9.57 1.18
N GLY A 64 9.02 -10.38 2.01
CA GLY A 64 10.05 -9.90 2.93
C GLY A 64 11.17 -9.15 2.21
N GLU A 65 11.65 -9.70 1.09
CA GLU A 65 12.67 -9.04 0.25
C GLU A 65 12.21 -7.69 -0.29
N ILE A 66 10.98 -7.61 -0.86
CA ILE A 66 10.43 -6.37 -1.39
C ILE A 66 10.23 -5.34 -0.27
N HIS A 67 9.70 -5.77 0.89
CA HIS A 67 9.53 -4.88 2.04
C HIS A 67 10.87 -4.32 2.52
N GLN A 68 11.90 -5.16 2.63
CA GLN A 68 13.24 -4.72 2.99
C GLN A 68 13.83 -3.75 1.97
N PHE A 69 13.62 -4.02 0.68
CA PHE A 69 14.04 -3.12 -0.40
C PHE A 69 13.38 -1.73 -0.26
N LEU A 70 12.06 -1.69 -0.07
CA LEU A 70 11.32 -0.43 0.16
C LEU A 70 11.80 0.29 1.43
N ASP A 71 12.01 -0.46 2.52
CA ASP A 71 12.49 0.08 3.80
C ASP A 71 13.85 0.76 3.68
N GLN A 72 14.75 0.17 2.90
CA GLN A 72 16.11 0.68 2.72
C GLN A 72 16.17 1.85 1.72
N ASN A 73 15.25 1.90 0.77
CA ASN A 73 15.36 2.77 -0.41
C ASN A 73 14.22 3.78 -0.59
N TYR A 74 13.31 3.93 0.38
CA TYR A 74 12.21 4.91 0.30
C TYR A 74 12.66 6.35 -0.01
N ARG A 75 13.87 6.74 0.42
CA ARG A 75 14.42 8.08 0.15
C ARG A 75 14.69 8.32 -1.32
N VAL A 76 15.03 7.29 -2.08
CA VAL A 76 15.26 7.41 -3.53
C VAL A 76 14.02 7.97 -4.21
N TYR A 77 12.82 7.56 -3.78
CA TYR A 77 11.56 8.11 -4.29
C TYR A 77 11.33 9.57 -3.90
N ILE A 78 11.67 9.95 -2.67
CA ILE A 78 11.52 11.34 -2.18
C ILE A 78 12.43 12.27 -2.98
N ASP A 79 13.68 11.84 -3.18
CA ASP A 79 14.73 12.65 -3.79
C ASP A 79 14.68 12.65 -5.34
N ALA A 80 13.89 11.75 -5.93
CA ALA A 80 13.68 11.66 -7.38
C ALA A 80 13.12 12.96 -8.00
N THR A 81 13.24 13.12 -9.31
CA THR A 81 12.54 14.21 -10.02
C THR A 81 11.05 13.93 -10.17
N SER A 82 10.29 14.92 -10.65
CA SER A 82 8.87 14.72 -11.03
C SER A 82 8.70 13.63 -12.07
N GLU A 83 9.56 13.62 -13.08
CA GLU A 83 9.50 12.69 -14.21
C GLU A 83 9.82 11.26 -13.76
N GLU A 84 10.85 11.10 -12.92
CA GLU A 84 11.21 9.80 -12.35
C GLU A 84 10.10 9.25 -11.44
N ARG A 85 9.45 10.08 -10.63
CA ARG A 85 8.30 9.66 -9.83
C ARG A 85 7.11 9.22 -10.68
N ILE A 86 6.89 9.86 -11.83
CA ILE A 86 5.87 9.45 -12.80
C ILE A 86 6.21 8.06 -13.34
N GLU A 87 7.48 7.80 -13.70
CA GLU A 87 7.93 6.47 -14.16
C GLU A 87 7.74 5.40 -13.08
N ILE A 88 8.09 5.69 -11.83
CA ILE A 88 7.88 4.78 -10.69
C ILE A 88 6.39 4.45 -10.52
N ARG A 89 5.51 5.47 -10.47
CA ARG A 89 4.06 5.25 -10.34
C ARG A 89 3.50 4.48 -11.53
N LYS A 90 4.03 4.73 -12.72
CA LYS A 90 3.65 3.99 -13.93
C LYS A 90 3.94 2.50 -13.78
N ILE A 91 5.10 2.11 -13.26
CA ILE A 91 5.42 0.68 -13.01
C ILE A 91 4.45 0.06 -12.00
N VAL A 92 4.13 0.79 -10.93
CA VAL A 92 3.19 0.33 -9.90
C VAL A 92 1.79 0.12 -10.49
N ASN A 93 1.30 1.07 -11.28
CA ASN A 93 -0.09 1.09 -11.77
C ASN A 93 -0.30 0.28 -13.06
N GLU A 94 0.69 0.23 -13.96
CA GLU A 94 0.60 -0.49 -15.24
C GLU A 94 0.96 -1.97 -15.14
N SER A 95 1.27 -2.46 -13.93
CA SER A 95 1.43 -3.89 -13.65
C SER A 95 0.08 -4.63 -13.69
N GLU A 96 -0.63 -4.51 -14.81
CA GLU A 96 -1.90 -5.17 -15.07
C GLU A 96 -1.64 -6.61 -15.52
N TYR A 97 -2.34 -7.56 -14.89
CA TYR A 97 -2.49 -8.91 -15.42
C TYR A 97 -3.95 -9.11 -15.78
N PRO A 98 -4.23 -9.70 -16.95
CA PRO A 98 -5.56 -10.16 -17.26
C PRO A 98 -5.93 -11.23 -16.24
N ALA A 99 -6.85 -10.90 -15.34
CA ALA A 99 -7.48 -11.91 -14.51
C ALA A 99 -8.17 -12.93 -15.44
N LEU A 100 -8.21 -14.20 -15.03
CA LEU A 100 -8.68 -15.32 -15.87
C LEU A 100 -10.10 -15.15 -16.45
N LYS A 101 -10.87 -14.15 -16.01
CA LYS A 101 -12.23 -13.84 -16.47
C LYS A 101 -12.46 -12.38 -16.87
N GLY A 102 -11.44 -11.70 -17.39
CA GLY A 102 -11.60 -10.36 -17.98
C GLY A 102 -11.66 -9.21 -16.97
N GLY A 103 -11.21 -9.45 -15.73
CA GLY A 103 -10.86 -8.39 -14.77
C GLY A 103 -9.39 -8.00 -14.90
N LYS A 104 -9.01 -6.88 -14.30
CA LYS A 104 -7.61 -6.49 -14.11
C LYS A 104 -7.28 -6.66 -12.64
N PHE A 105 -6.18 -7.34 -12.34
CA PHE A 105 -5.59 -7.26 -11.01
C PHE A 105 -4.48 -6.22 -11.03
N HIS A 106 -4.38 -5.49 -9.93
CA HIS A 106 -3.39 -4.47 -9.71
C HIS A 106 -2.43 -4.91 -8.60
N PHE A 107 -1.38 -5.65 -8.94
CA PHE A 107 -0.65 -6.42 -7.91
C PHE A 107 0.36 -5.62 -7.13
N LEU A 108 1.06 -4.68 -7.77
CA LEU A 108 1.97 -3.80 -7.05
C LEU A 108 1.20 -2.78 -6.20
N GLU A 109 0.05 -2.32 -6.68
CA GLU A 109 -0.87 -1.51 -5.88
C GLU A 109 -1.31 -2.30 -4.63
N ASP A 110 -1.79 -3.53 -4.79
CA ASP A 110 -2.14 -4.42 -3.67
C ASP A 110 -0.95 -4.67 -2.72
N LEU A 111 0.26 -4.84 -3.27
CA LEU A 111 1.47 -5.02 -2.48
C LEU A 111 1.76 -3.79 -1.62
N LEU A 112 1.76 -2.59 -2.22
CA LEU A 112 2.02 -1.34 -1.50
C LEU A 112 0.90 -1.01 -0.50
N PHE A 113 -0.34 -1.38 -0.83
CA PHE A 113 -1.46 -1.29 0.09
C PHE A 113 -1.23 -2.16 1.33
N ASN A 114 -0.83 -3.42 1.14
CA ASN A 114 -0.53 -4.34 2.23
C ASN A 114 0.73 -3.94 2.99
N TYR A 115 1.78 -3.47 2.32
CA TYR A 115 2.97 -2.92 2.96
C TYR A 115 2.59 -1.77 3.90
N THR A 116 1.74 -0.85 3.44
CA THR A 116 1.30 0.28 4.28
C THR A 116 0.56 -0.19 5.53
N ASN A 117 -0.41 -1.11 5.39
CA ASN A 117 -1.29 -1.53 6.48
C ASN A 117 -0.66 -2.55 7.43
N ASP A 118 -0.06 -3.60 6.87
CA ASP A 118 0.40 -4.77 7.62
C ASP A 118 1.86 -4.65 8.05
N TRP A 119 2.64 -3.79 7.38
CA TRP A 119 4.05 -3.56 7.68
C TRP A 119 4.29 -2.21 8.34
N ALA A 120 4.14 -1.10 7.61
CA ALA A 120 4.51 0.23 8.08
C ALA A 120 3.63 0.68 9.26
N LEU A 121 2.30 0.61 9.12
CA LEU A 121 1.37 1.01 10.18
C LEU A 121 1.53 0.13 11.44
N LYS A 122 1.72 -1.17 11.26
CA LYS A 122 1.97 -2.09 12.38
C LYS A 122 3.24 -1.69 13.15
N ASN A 123 4.36 -1.52 12.45
CA ASN A 123 5.62 -1.13 13.07
C ASN A 123 5.54 0.27 13.71
N LEU A 124 4.85 1.24 13.09
CA LEU A 124 4.60 2.55 13.70
C LEU A 124 3.85 2.43 15.03
N LYS A 125 2.81 1.59 15.08
CA LYS A 125 2.04 1.33 16.31
C LYS A 125 2.83 0.56 17.38
N GLU A 126 3.79 -0.26 16.99
CA GLU A 126 4.61 -1.01 17.93
C GLU A 126 5.75 -0.14 18.47
N THR A 127 6.57 0.44 17.60
CA THR A 127 7.81 1.12 18.00
C THR A 127 7.64 2.61 18.26
N GLY A 128 6.69 3.26 17.59
CA GLY A 128 6.59 4.73 17.60
C GLY A 128 7.73 5.42 16.84
N ASP A 129 8.47 4.70 15.98
CA ASP A 129 9.50 5.33 15.18
C ASP A 129 8.91 6.05 13.98
N LYS A 130 9.23 7.34 13.88
CA LYS A 130 8.79 8.23 12.80
C LYS A 130 9.15 7.73 11.40
N ILE A 131 10.20 6.92 11.25
CA ILE A 131 10.58 6.36 9.95
C ILE A 131 9.48 5.48 9.34
N TRP A 132 8.70 4.78 10.17
CA TRP A 132 7.60 3.95 9.70
C TRP A 132 6.42 4.77 9.19
N LEU A 133 6.19 5.94 9.77
CA LEU A 133 5.24 6.92 9.22
C LEU A 133 5.66 7.33 7.80
N VAL A 134 6.92 7.77 7.65
CA VAL A 134 7.42 8.25 6.34
C VAL A 134 7.38 7.14 5.29
N ARG A 135 7.81 5.93 5.63
CA ARG A 135 7.76 4.77 4.73
C ARG A 135 6.33 4.44 4.27
N GLY A 136 5.36 4.46 5.20
CA GLY A 136 3.95 4.28 4.86
C GLY A 136 3.43 5.35 3.91
N LEU A 137 3.78 6.62 4.15
CA LEU A 137 3.38 7.73 3.27
C LEU A 137 4.01 7.63 1.87
N VAL A 138 5.29 7.29 1.78
CA VAL A 138 5.98 7.08 0.50
C VAL A 138 5.34 5.93 -0.28
N SER A 139 4.99 4.82 0.40
CA SER A 139 4.24 3.71 -0.22
C SER A 139 2.91 4.15 -0.81
N ILE A 140 2.14 4.95 -0.07
CA ILE A 140 0.88 5.52 -0.56
C ILE A 140 1.13 6.46 -1.75
N SER A 141 2.19 7.26 -1.73
CA SER A 141 2.56 8.16 -2.84
C SER A 141 2.94 7.41 -4.12
N MET A 142 3.57 6.24 -3.98
CA MET A 142 3.89 5.36 -5.10
C MET A 142 2.64 4.65 -5.65
N GLU A 143 1.73 4.20 -4.78
CA GLU A 143 0.45 3.56 -5.17
C GLU A 143 -0.55 4.53 -5.80
N ASN A 144 -0.58 5.78 -5.33
CA ASN A 144 -1.32 6.89 -5.94
C ASN A 144 -2.82 6.65 -6.20
N CYS A 145 -3.52 6.01 -5.25
CA CYS A 145 -4.95 5.70 -5.34
C CYS A 145 -5.31 4.85 -6.57
N GLY A 146 -4.44 3.92 -6.95
CA GLY A 146 -4.67 3.00 -8.05
C GLY A 146 -5.83 2.03 -7.80
N ILE A 147 -5.97 1.55 -6.56
CA ILE A 147 -7.04 0.62 -6.15
C ILE A 147 -8.38 1.36 -5.97
N ASP A 148 -8.47 2.16 -4.90
CA ASP A 148 -9.66 2.92 -4.51
C ASP A 148 -9.23 4.07 -3.58
N TYR A 149 -9.54 5.31 -3.96
CA TYR A 149 -9.16 6.49 -3.18
C TYR A 149 -9.71 6.48 -1.73
N ARG A 150 -10.84 5.80 -1.46
CA ARG A 150 -11.44 5.72 -0.12
C ARG A 150 -10.59 4.85 0.81
N ASP A 151 -10.00 3.81 0.25
CA ASP A 151 -9.07 2.95 0.97
C ASP A 151 -7.78 3.74 1.28
N THR A 152 -7.28 4.53 0.32
CA THR A 152 -6.14 5.44 0.56
C THR A 152 -6.44 6.49 1.65
N ILE A 153 -7.62 7.12 1.65
CA ILE A 153 -8.05 8.05 2.72
C ILE A 153 -8.01 7.36 4.09
N THR A 154 -8.44 6.10 4.13
CA THR A 154 -8.45 5.31 5.36
C THR A 154 -7.02 5.03 5.85
N GLN A 155 -6.10 4.66 4.95
CA GLN A 155 -4.69 4.42 5.28
C GLN A 155 -3.98 5.67 5.79
N ILE A 156 -4.12 6.78 5.06
CA ILE A 156 -3.60 8.11 5.46
C ILE A 156 -4.10 8.45 6.87
N THR A 157 -5.41 8.32 7.11
CA THR A 157 -6.00 8.63 8.42
C THR A 157 -5.44 7.74 9.53
N TYR A 158 -5.25 6.44 9.28
CA TYR A 158 -4.71 5.53 10.28
C TYR A 158 -3.24 5.78 10.60
N LEU A 159 -2.41 6.09 9.61
CA LEU A 159 -1.03 6.50 9.84
C LEU A 159 -0.97 7.79 10.67
N TYR A 160 -1.82 8.77 10.33
CA TYR A 160 -1.90 10.05 11.04
C TYR A 160 -2.26 9.85 12.53
N ILE A 161 -3.32 9.09 12.81
CA ILE A 161 -3.78 8.81 14.18
C ILE A 161 -2.71 8.01 14.94
N ALA A 162 -2.14 6.96 14.33
CA ALA A 162 -1.13 6.14 14.99
C ALA A 162 0.13 6.95 15.35
N ALA A 163 0.54 7.89 14.50
CA ALA A 163 1.64 8.80 14.80
C ALA A 163 1.33 9.69 16.01
N GLN A 164 0.13 10.30 16.06
CA GLN A 164 -0.30 11.13 17.19
C GLN A 164 -0.38 10.34 18.50
N GLU A 165 -0.90 9.12 18.47
CA GLU A 165 -0.95 8.22 19.64
C GLU A 165 0.46 7.89 20.18
N LYS A 166 1.48 8.02 19.35
CA LYS A 166 2.90 7.84 19.70
C LYS A 166 3.63 9.14 20.03
N GLY A 167 2.92 10.27 20.09
CA GLY A 167 3.50 11.57 20.37
C GLY A 167 4.35 12.15 19.24
N ILE A 168 4.25 11.58 18.03
CA ILE A 168 4.83 12.16 16.82
C ILE A 168 3.87 13.26 16.34
N ASP A 169 4.41 14.43 15.95
CA ASP A 169 3.65 15.39 15.15
C ASP A 169 3.70 14.96 13.68
N PRO A 170 2.62 14.40 13.10
CA PRO A 170 2.65 13.88 11.74
C PRO A 170 2.62 14.99 10.68
N GLU A 171 2.31 16.24 11.04
CA GLU A 171 2.00 17.28 10.05
C GLU A 171 3.18 17.52 9.10
N ILE A 172 4.39 17.62 9.63
CA ILE A 172 5.60 17.89 8.84
C ILE A 172 5.79 16.81 7.78
N GLU A 173 5.72 15.54 8.17
CA GLU A 173 5.97 14.39 7.30
C GLU A 173 4.88 14.22 6.24
N PHE A 174 3.62 14.47 6.60
CA PHE A 174 2.52 14.51 5.64
C PHE A 174 2.70 15.63 4.61
N GLN A 175 3.08 16.84 5.03
CA GLN A 175 3.33 17.95 4.11
C GLN A 175 4.53 17.66 3.21
N THR A 176 5.62 17.11 3.75
CA THR A 176 6.80 16.74 2.96
C THR A 176 6.46 15.70 1.89
N VAL A 177 5.74 14.63 2.24
CA VAL A 177 5.38 13.61 1.24
C VAL A 177 4.30 14.10 0.27
N ALA A 178 3.39 14.97 0.73
CA ALA A 178 2.42 15.63 -0.15
C ALA A 178 3.10 16.42 -1.29
N GLN A 179 4.22 17.10 -1.01
CA GLN A 179 4.96 17.88 -2.02
C GLN A 179 5.55 17.03 -3.16
N VAL A 180 5.83 15.75 -2.90
CA VAL A 180 6.35 14.81 -3.91
C VAL A 180 5.27 13.88 -4.46
N SER A 181 4.06 13.91 -3.89
CA SER A 181 2.90 13.12 -4.33
C SER A 181 2.28 13.68 -5.62
N SER A 182 1.39 12.92 -6.26
CA SER A 182 0.73 13.37 -7.48
C SER A 182 -0.22 14.53 -7.21
N ASP A 183 -0.14 15.57 -8.05
CA ASP A 183 -1.10 16.68 -8.12
C ASP A 183 -2.24 16.40 -9.10
N GLU A 184 -2.15 15.31 -9.87
CA GLU A 184 -3.23 14.84 -10.74
C GLU A 184 -4.42 14.33 -9.93
N LYS A 185 -5.61 14.52 -10.49
CA LYS A 185 -6.84 13.99 -9.91
C LYS A 185 -6.82 12.45 -9.93
N THR A 186 -7.00 11.87 -8.76
CA THR A 186 -6.96 10.41 -8.57
C THR A 186 -8.14 9.69 -9.23
N ARG A 187 -7.95 8.40 -9.56
CA ARG A 187 -8.99 7.58 -10.20
C ARG A 187 -10.20 7.44 -9.28
N GLY A 188 -11.36 7.90 -9.73
CA GLY A 188 -12.60 7.85 -8.96
C GLY A 188 -12.68 8.82 -7.78
N GLY A 189 -11.59 9.54 -7.47
CA GLY A 189 -11.51 10.50 -6.38
C GLY A 189 -12.00 11.89 -6.75
N CYS A 190 -12.20 12.72 -5.73
CA CYS A 190 -12.55 14.13 -5.90
C CYS A 190 -11.30 15.04 -6.01
N ASP A 191 -10.14 14.56 -5.59
CA ASP A 191 -8.93 15.37 -5.41
C ASP A 191 -7.63 14.62 -5.79
N SER A 192 -6.51 15.33 -5.74
CA SER A 192 -5.16 14.77 -5.89
C SER A 192 -4.64 14.15 -4.60
N LEU A 193 -3.70 13.22 -4.72
CA LEU A 193 -3.09 12.61 -3.53
C LEU A 193 -2.31 13.63 -2.71
N SER A 194 -1.59 14.52 -3.38
CA SER A 194 -0.90 15.64 -2.74
C SER A 194 -1.84 16.43 -1.83
N HIS A 195 -3.02 16.81 -2.35
CA HIS A 195 -4.00 17.55 -1.55
C HIS A 195 -4.57 16.71 -0.39
N MET A 196 -4.89 15.44 -0.64
CA MET A 196 -5.41 14.54 0.40
C MET A 196 -4.44 14.39 1.57
N MET A 197 -3.14 14.21 1.29
CA MET A 197 -2.11 14.14 2.33
C MET A 197 -1.95 15.48 3.06
N ALA A 198 -1.83 16.59 2.33
CA ALA A 198 -1.65 17.93 2.89
C ALA A 198 -2.85 18.42 3.73
N THR A 199 -4.03 17.83 3.55
CA THR A 199 -5.25 18.25 4.25
C THR A 199 -5.86 17.15 5.11
N THR A 200 -5.07 16.15 5.51
CA THR A 200 -5.53 14.96 6.23
C THR A 200 -6.45 15.29 7.43
N ARG A 201 -6.13 16.32 8.24
CA ARG A 201 -6.95 16.74 9.39
C ARG A 201 -8.37 17.21 9.01
N ASN A 202 -8.56 17.69 7.79
CA ASN A 202 -9.83 18.20 7.29
C ASN A 202 -10.71 17.11 6.69
N LEU A 203 -10.14 15.92 6.42
CA LEU A 203 -10.89 14.77 5.92
C LEU A 203 -12.01 14.41 6.90
N ALA A 204 -13.21 14.17 6.39
CA ALA A 204 -14.37 13.81 7.20
C ALA A 204 -14.08 12.56 8.05
N TYR A 205 -13.42 11.57 7.44
CA TYR A 205 -13.06 10.31 8.09
C TYR A 205 -12.15 10.51 9.33
N TYR A 206 -11.13 11.36 9.23
CA TYR A 206 -10.27 11.72 10.37
C TYR A 206 -11.07 12.37 11.51
N ARG A 207 -11.94 13.34 11.18
CA ARG A 207 -12.78 14.04 12.18
C ARG A 207 -13.77 13.10 12.88
N GLU A 208 -14.33 12.14 12.16
CA GLU A 208 -15.23 11.14 12.73
C GLU A 208 -14.48 10.18 13.67
N ARG A 209 -13.31 9.69 13.26
CA ARG A 209 -12.50 8.79 14.06
C ARG A 209 -12.02 9.44 15.35
N THR A 210 -11.51 10.66 15.30
CA THR A 210 -11.01 11.37 16.48
C THR A 210 -12.09 11.72 17.50
N LYS A 211 -13.33 12.01 17.06
CA LYS A 211 -14.50 12.17 17.95
C LYS A 211 -14.84 10.91 18.74
N SER A 212 -14.54 9.72 18.20
CA SER A 212 -14.80 8.46 18.91
C SER A 212 -13.81 8.22 20.05
N PHE A 213 -12.61 8.81 19.99
CA PHE A 213 -11.58 8.68 21.02
C PHE A 213 -11.79 9.65 22.19
N SER A 214 -12.33 10.85 21.94
CA SER A 214 -12.58 11.85 23.00
C SER A 214 -13.78 11.55 23.90
N LYS A 215 -14.50 10.44 23.66
CA LYS A 215 -15.65 10.00 24.46
C LYS A 215 -15.32 8.87 25.46
N LYS A 216 -14.06 8.47 25.59
CA LYS A 216 -13.59 7.46 26.55
C LYS A 216 -12.76 8.13 27.63
#